data_AF-A0A4Q3RI07-F1
#
_entry.id   AF-A0A4Q3RI07-F1
#
_cell.length_a   1.000
_cell.length_b   1.000
_cell.length_c   1.000
_cell.angle_alpha   90.00
_cell.angle_beta   90.00
_cell.angle_gamma   90.00
#
_symmetry.space_group_name_H-M   'P 1'
#
loop_
_entity.id
_entity.type
_entity.pdbx_description
1 polymer ?
#
loop_
_entity_poly.entity_id
_entity_poly.type
_entity_poly.pdbx_seq_one_letter_code
_entity_poly.pdbx_strand_id
1 'polypeptide(L)'
;MIKAAQQNKVLVLCWFTETLDRLAEHFTKAGASAANLSLAQQIRKQQTEGSAIIFAEHFPIREKEGEVYERLQLKEATVYSALDEPLLKRFGGEKIISLVKNLGANEDEAIQHSVISSSIRNAQNKLKQKVSIEQHATSQEAWMRTNAVN
;
A
#
# COMPACT_ATOMS: atom_id res chain seq x y z
N MET A 1 14.73 -24.77 -28.69
CA MET A 1 14.47 -23.32 -28.48
C MET A 1 13.95 -23.15 -27.07
N ILE A 2 14.81 -22.69 -26.15
CA ILE A 2 14.45 -22.48 -24.75
C ILE A 2 13.68 -21.15 -24.69
N LYS A 3 12.40 -21.18 -24.31
CA LYS A 3 11.64 -19.97 -23.98
C LYS A 3 12.39 -19.29 -22.85
N ALA A 4 13.00 -18.13 -23.14
CA ALA A 4 13.50 -17.25 -22.09
C ALA A 4 12.33 -16.96 -21.14
N ALA A 5 12.50 -17.28 -19.86
CA ALA A 5 11.55 -16.88 -18.84
C ALA A 5 11.48 -15.35 -18.90
N GLN A 6 10.35 -14.81 -19.31
CA GLN A 6 10.06 -13.37 -19.16
C GLN A 6 10.19 -13.07 -17.66
N GLN A 7 11.26 -12.36 -17.28
CA GLN A 7 11.34 -11.78 -15.94
C GLN A 7 10.19 -10.79 -15.83
N ASN A 8 9.13 -11.18 -15.11
CA ASN A 8 8.03 -10.28 -14.81
C ASN A 8 8.60 -9.09 -14.03
N LYS A 9 8.63 -7.92 -14.67
CA LYS A 9 9.06 -6.68 -14.04
C LYS A 9 8.06 -6.33 -12.94
N VAL A 10 8.52 -6.21 -11.69
CA VAL A 10 7.67 -5.75 -10.59
C VAL A 10 7.81 -4.24 -10.47
N LEU A 11 6.70 -3.51 -10.45
CA LEU A 11 6.61 -2.08 -10.21
C LEU A 11 6.01 -1.86 -8.81
N VAL A 12 6.79 -1.26 -7.92
CA VAL A 12 6.36 -0.95 -6.55
C VAL A 12 5.87 0.49 -6.50
N LEU A 13 4.61 0.66 -6.11
CA LEU A 13 3.96 1.94 -5.99
C LEU A 13 3.84 2.33 -4.52
N CYS A 14 4.35 3.51 -4.20
CA CYS A 14 4.25 4.11 -2.87
C CYS A 14 3.20 5.21 -2.90
N TRP A 15 2.48 5.40 -1.80
CA TRP A 15 1.54 6.51 -1.70
C TRP A 15 2.18 7.79 -1.19
N PHE A 16 3.28 7.65 -0.45
CA PHE A 16 3.97 8.73 0.22
C PHE A 16 5.45 8.78 -0.18
N THR A 17 5.99 10.00 -0.25
CA THR A 17 7.40 10.22 -0.62
C THR A 17 8.35 9.63 0.42
N GLU A 18 8.01 9.69 1.70
CA GLU A 18 8.84 9.09 2.76
C GLU A 18 9.01 7.58 2.58
N THR A 19 7.94 6.87 2.18
CA THR A 19 8.00 5.43 1.90
C THR A 19 8.84 5.16 0.66
N LEU A 20 8.69 5.96 -0.39
CA LEU A 20 9.47 5.86 -1.62
C LEU A 20 10.97 6.01 -1.34
N ASP A 21 11.36 7.06 -0.61
CA ASP A 21 12.76 7.36 -0.29
C ASP A 21 13.38 6.24 0.56
N ARG A 22 12.65 5.76 1.58
CA ARG A 22 13.09 4.64 2.43
C ARG A 22 13.28 3.37 1.62
N LEU A 23 12.33 3.00 0.76
CA LEU A 23 12.46 1.80 -0.07
C LEU A 23 13.60 1.93 -1.07
N ALA A 24 13.80 3.10 -1.67
CA ALA A 24 14.91 3.35 -2.59
C ALA A 24 16.27 3.18 -1.88
N GLU A 25 16.39 3.70 -0.66
CA GLU A 25 17.58 3.50 0.17
C GLU A 25 17.82 2.03 0.50
N HIS A 26 16.78 1.31 0.93
CA HIS A 26 16.87 -0.12 1.23
C HIS A 26 17.24 -0.97 0.01
N PHE A 27 16.66 -0.69 -1.16
CA PHE A 27 16.97 -1.40 -2.40
C PHE A 27 18.41 -1.16 -2.82
N THR A 28 18.87 0.10 -2.75
CA THR A 28 20.26 0.46 -3.05
C THR A 28 21.24 -0.28 -2.12
N LYS A 29 20.95 -0.31 -0.82
CA LYS A 29 21.76 -1.05 0.18
C LYS A 29 21.78 -2.56 -0.07
N ALA A 30 20.68 -3.12 -0.58
CA ALA A 30 20.56 -4.53 -0.94
C ALA A 30 21.15 -4.88 -2.31
N GLY A 31 21.71 -3.90 -3.05
CA GLY A 31 22.22 -4.11 -4.41
C GLY A 31 21.13 -4.29 -5.47
N ALA A 32 19.88 -3.94 -5.14
CA ALA A 32 18.73 -3.96 -6.04
C ALA A 32 18.49 -2.59 -6.69
N SER A 33 17.93 -2.58 -7.90
CA SER A 33 17.63 -1.34 -8.61
C SER A 33 16.35 -0.68 -8.10
N ALA A 34 16.45 0.60 -7.73
CA ALA A 34 15.30 1.45 -7.39
C ALA A 34 14.51 1.94 -8.63
N ALA A 35 14.91 1.56 -9.86
CA ALA A 35 14.27 2.02 -11.09
C ALA A 35 12.80 1.59 -11.25
N ASN A 36 12.33 0.68 -10.40
CA ASN A 36 10.96 0.18 -10.39
C ASN A 36 10.13 0.70 -9.20
N LEU A 37 10.59 1.76 -8.53
CA LEU A 37 9.83 2.44 -7.47
C LEU A 37 9.22 3.73 -8.02
N SER A 38 7.96 4.02 -7.70
CA SER A 38 7.30 5.26 -8.11
C SER A 38 6.19 5.65 -7.14
N LEU A 39 5.80 6.93 -7.14
CA LEU A 39 4.55 7.35 -6.51
C LEU A 39 3.35 6.86 -7.31
N ALA A 40 2.35 6.32 -6.61
CA ALA A 40 1.10 5.83 -7.17
C ALA A 40 0.32 6.94 -7.91
N GLN A 41 0.40 8.18 -7.42
CA GLN A 41 -0.27 9.34 -8.00
C GLN A 41 0.32 9.77 -9.34
N GLN A 42 1.60 9.44 -9.59
CA GLN A 42 2.34 9.90 -10.78
C GLN A 42 2.33 8.88 -11.92
N ILE A 43 2.02 7.61 -11.63
CA ILE A 43 2.10 6.54 -12.61
C ILE A 43 0.87 6.54 -13.54
N ARG A 44 1.15 6.30 -14.83
CA ARG A 44 0.15 6.16 -15.90
C ARG A 44 0.06 4.72 -16.38
N LYS A 45 -1.09 4.34 -16.95
CA LYS A 45 -1.37 2.98 -17.44
C LYS A 45 -0.28 2.42 -18.37
N GLN A 46 0.26 3.25 -19.27
CA GLN A 46 1.28 2.85 -20.24
C GLN A 46 2.58 2.43 -19.56
N GLN A 47 2.90 3.03 -18.41
CA GLN A 47 4.12 2.72 -17.66
C GLN A 47 4.00 1.40 -16.87
N THR A 48 2.79 0.85 -16.76
CA THR A 48 2.54 -0.41 -16.06
C THR A 48 2.38 -1.60 -17.00
N GLU A 49 2.52 -1.41 -18.31
CA GLU A 49 2.39 -2.51 -19.28
C GLU A 49 3.48 -3.57 -19.07
N GLY A 50 3.07 -4.83 -19.05
CA GLY A 50 3.97 -5.96 -18.81
C GLY A 50 4.59 -6.03 -17.41
N SER A 51 4.15 -5.19 -16.47
CA SER A 51 4.65 -5.16 -15.10
C SER A 51 3.62 -5.67 -14.10
N ALA A 52 4.05 -6.47 -13.13
CA ALA A 52 3.25 -6.77 -11.94
C ALA A 52 3.29 -5.54 -11.01
N ILE A 53 2.13 -5.05 -10.60
CA ILE A 53 2.03 -3.85 -9.76
C ILE A 53 1.79 -4.29 -8.32
N ILE A 54 2.60 -3.78 -7.41
CA ILE A 54 2.39 -3.93 -5.97
C ILE A 54 2.39 -2.56 -5.30
N PHE A 55 1.58 -2.41 -4.27
CA PHE A 55 1.57 -1.21 -3.44
C PHE A 55 2.29 -1.50 -2.12
N ALA A 56 3.12 -0.56 -1.67
CA ALA A 56 3.94 -0.72 -0.46
C ALA A 56 3.22 -0.35 0.84
N GLU A 57 2.01 0.20 0.74
CA GLU A 57 1.15 0.56 1.87
C GLU A 57 -0.26 0.85 1.34
N HIS A 58 -1.22 0.99 2.26
CA HIS A 58 -2.55 1.54 1.96
C HIS A 58 -2.55 3.07 2.01
N PHE A 59 -3.37 3.72 1.16
CA PHE A 59 -3.71 5.13 1.40
C PHE A 59 -4.75 5.23 2.53
N PRO A 60 -4.73 6.28 3.37
CA PRO A 60 -5.67 6.39 4.49
C PRO A 60 -7.16 6.40 4.09
N ILE A 61 -7.49 6.89 2.90
CA ILE A 61 -8.87 6.90 2.38
C ILE A 61 -9.01 6.10 1.08
N ARG A 62 -10.08 5.31 1.01
CA ARG A 62 -10.33 4.35 -0.07
C ARG A 62 -10.58 5.00 -1.43
N GLU A 63 -11.09 6.23 -1.44
CA GLU A 63 -11.37 6.98 -2.66
C GLU A 63 -10.09 7.22 -3.48
N LYS A 64 -8.99 7.64 -2.84
CA LYS A 64 -7.71 7.84 -3.53
C LYS A 64 -7.10 6.57 -4.08
N GLU A 65 -7.26 5.46 -3.36
CA GLU A 65 -6.86 4.16 -3.90
C GLU A 65 -7.69 3.82 -5.15
N GLY A 66 -9.00 4.04 -5.09
CA GLY A 66 -9.94 3.81 -6.20
C GLY A 66 -9.56 4.59 -7.45
N GLU A 67 -9.28 5.89 -7.32
CA GLU A 67 -8.87 6.75 -8.44
C GLU A 67 -7.64 6.19 -9.18
N VAL A 68 -6.64 5.69 -8.44
CA VAL A 68 -5.45 5.08 -9.05
C VAL A 68 -5.77 3.72 -9.66
N TYR A 69 -6.52 2.87 -8.96
CA TYR A 69 -6.88 1.54 -9.46
C TYR A 69 -7.67 1.65 -10.76
N GLU A 70 -8.61 2.58 -10.86
CA GLU A 70 -9.37 2.87 -12.08
C GLU A 70 -8.46 3.41 -13.18
N ARG A 71 -7.62 4.40 -12.88
CA ARG A 71 -6.66 4.98 -13.85
C ARG A 71 -5.72 3.92 -14.43
N LEU A 72 -5.28 2.96 -13.61
CA LEU A 72 -4.40 1.88 -14.02
C LEU A 72 -5.16 0.63 -14.51
N GLN A 73 -6.49 0.67 -14.52
CA GLN A 73 -7.38 -0.42 -14.95
C GLN A 73 -7.09 -1.74 -14.21
N LEU A 74 -6.84 -1.64 -12.91
CA LEU A 74 -6.56 -2.80 -12.07
C LEU A 74 -7.84 -3.56 -11.77
N LYS A 75 -7.85 -4.86 -12.06
CA LYS A 75 -8.92 -5.76 -11.61
C LYS A 75 -8.75 -6.13 -10.13
N GLU A 76 -7.50 -6.22 -9.69
CA GLU A 76 -7.10 -6.50 -8.32
C GLU A 76 -5.85 -5.68 -8.01
N ALA A 77 -5.72 -5.25 -6.75
CA ALA A 77 -4.57 -4.52 -6.26
C ALA A 77 -3.91 -5.32 -5.13
N THR A 78 -2.65 -5.70 -5.31
CA THR A 78 -1.84 -6.33 -4.28
C THR A 78 -1.19 -5.24 -3.43
N VAL A 79 -1.49 -5.23 -2.14
CA VAL A 79 -0.92 -4.28 -1.17
C VAL A 79 -0.16 -5.05 -0.11
N TYR A 80 1.12 -4.73 0.05
CA TYR A 80 1.93 -5.21 1.14
C TYR A 80 1.92 -4.13 2.22
N SER A 81 1.21 -4.40 3.31
CA SER A 81 1.09 -3.49 4.45
C SER A 81 1.64 -4.13 5.72
N ALA A 82 2.24 -3.31 6.56
CA ALA A 82 2.72 -3.74 7.87
C ALA A 82 1.66 -3.47 8.94
N LEU A 83 1.43 -4.41 9.86
CA LEU A 83 0.41 -4.27 10.93
C LEU A 83 0.63 -3.05 11.83
N ASP A 84 1.86 -2.55 11.86
CA ASP A 84 2.30 -1.42 12.64
C ASP A 84 2.33 -0.10 11.84
N GLU A 85 1.82 -0.08 10.60
CA GLU A 85 1.65 1.16 9.85
C GLU A 85 0.60 2.08 10.52
N PRO A 86 0.72 3.42 10.39
CA PRO A 86 -0.16 4.41 11.03
C PRO A 86 -1.66 4.15 10.86
N LEU A 87 -2.11 3.76 9.66
CA LEU A 87 -3.52 3.47 9.36
C LEU A 87 -4.00 2.29 10.21
N LEU A 88 -3.26 1.18 10.23
CA LEU A 88 -3.67 -0.02 10.97
C LEU A 88 -3.59 0.19 12.48
N LYS A 89 -2.55 0.87 12.98
CA LYS A 89 -2.44 1.20 14.42
C LYS A 89 -3.66 1.96 14.94
N ARG A 90 -4.16 2.96 14.20
CA ARG A 90 -5.27 3.83 14.66
C ARG A 90 -6.66 3.18 14.57
N PHE A 91 -6.88 2.23 13.66
CA PHE A 91 -8.22 1.69 13.38
C PHE A 91 -8.51 0.31 13.97
N GLY A 92 -7.76 -0.06 15.01
CA GLY A 92 -7.94 -1.35 15.67
C GLY A 92 -7.00 -2.41 15.13
N GLY A 93 -5.74 -2.02 14.88
CA GLY A 93 -4.64 -2.93 14.64
C GLY A 93 -4.68 -4.09 15.62
N GLU A 94 -5.02 -3.87 16.89
CA GLU A 94 -5.19 -4.95 17.87
C GLU A 94 -6.20 -6.05 17.48
N LYS A 95 -7.31 -5.72 16.79
CA LYS A 95 -8.27 -6.71 16.30
C LYS A 95 -7.76 -7.44 15.06
N ILE A 96 -7.07 -6.75 14.17
CA ILE A 96 -6.46 -7.36 12.98
C ILE A 96 -5.27 -8.24 13.41
N ILE A 97 -4.43 -7.74 14.31
CA ILE A 97 -3.31 -8.45 14.95
C ILE A 97 -3.85 -9.65 15.73
N SER A 98 -4.94 -9.54 16.49
CA SER A 98 -5.50 -10.70 17.18
C SER A 98 -6.09 -11.72 16.23
N LEU A 99 -6.75 -11.30 15.14
CA LEU A 99 -7.18 -12.21 14.07
C LEU A 99 -5.98 -12.92 13.42
N VAL A 100 -4.93 -12.19 13.07
CA VAL A 100 -3.68 -12.73 12.50
C VAL A 100 -3.02 -13.73 13.46
N LYS A 101 -2.87 -13.37 14.74
CA LYS A 101 -2.33 -14.25 15.78
C LYS A 101 -3.18 -15.50 15.97
N ASN A 102 -4.51 -15.37 15.97
CA ASN A 102 -5.44 -16.49 16.13
C ASN A 102 -5.46 -17.43 14.92
N LEU A 103 -5.07 -16.95 13.74
CA LEU A 103 -4.91 -17.78 12.55
C LEU A 103 -3.60 -18.61 12.55
N GLY A 104 -2.76 -18.46 13.59
CA GLY A 104 -1.53 -19.24 13.75
C GLY A 104 -0.43 -18.91 12.74
N ALA A 105 -0.54 -17.77 12.05
CA ALA A 105 0.46 -17.33 11.10
C ALA A 105 1.72 -16.85 11.83
N ASN A 106 2.89 -17.29 11.36
CA ASN A 106 4.18 -16.76 11.82
C ASN A 106 4.30 -15.29 11.38
N GLU A 107 5.02 -14.46 12.15
CA GLU A 107 5.21 -13.03 11.84
C GLU A 107 5.86 -12.80 10.46
N ASP A 108 6.52 -13.82 9.92
CA ASP A 108 7.21 -13.80 8.62
C ASP A 108 6.35 -14.29 7.43
N GLU A 109 5.10 -14.71 7.68
CA GLU A 109 4.21 -15.20 6.62
C GLU A 109 3.26 -14.11 6.10
N ALA A 110 3.22 -13.95 4.78
CA ALA A 110 2.26 -13.06 4.14
C ALA A 110 0.85 -13.64 4.25
N ILE A 111 -0.05 -12.91 4.92
CA ILE A 111 -1.44 -13.35 5.12
C ILE A 111 -2.33 -12.64 4.11
N GLN A 112 -2.90 -13.41 3.18
CA GLN A 112 -3.95 -12.95 2.30
C GLN A 112 -5.29 -13.50 2.76
N HIS A 113 -6.12 -12.67 3.38
CA HIS A 113 -7.46 -13.08 3.80
C HIS A 113 -8.49 -11.98 3.54
N SER A 114 -9.64 -12.36 2.94
CA SER A 114 -10.71 -11.44 2.55
C SER A 114 -11.27 -10.61 3.73
N VAL A 115 -11.24 -11.17 4.94
CA VAL A 115 -11.65 -10.51 6.19
C VAL A 115 -10.71 -9.37 6.57
N ILE A 116 -9.40 -9.53 6.37
CA ILE A 116 -8.40 -8.48 6.64
C ILE A 116 -8.62 -7.33 5.67
N SER A 117 -8.69 -7.62 4.36
CA SER A 117 -8.95 -6.60 3.34
C SER A 117 -10.27 -5.87 3.59
N SER A 118 -11.32 -6.58 4.04
CA SER A 118 -12.61 -5.96 4.40
C SER A 118 -12.52 -5.06 5.63
N SER A 119 -11.76 -5.46 6.64
CA SER A 119 -11.52 -4.64 7.84
C SER A 119 -10.79 -3.34 7.50
N ILE A 120 -9.77 -3.40 6.64
CA ILE A 120 -9.03 -2.23 6.17
C ILE A 120 -9.96 -1.27 5.40
N ARG A 121 -10.76 -1.79 4.46
CA ARG A 121 -11.74 -0.95 3.72
C ARG A 121 -12.73 -0.26 4.66
N ASN A 122 -13.21 -0.96 5.68
CA ASN A 122 -14.11 -0.37 6.68
C ASN A 122 -13.43 0.72 7.49
N ALA A 123 -12.15 0.55 7.83
CA ALA A 123 -11.35 1.57 8.51
C ALA A 123 -11.19 2.82 7.65
N GLN A 124 -10.79 2.67 6.39
CA GLN A 124 -10.64 3.78 5.45
C GLN A 124 -11.97 4.55 5.24
N ASN A 125 -13.11 3.85 5.15
CA ASN A 125 -14.42 4.47 5.01
C ASN A 125 -14.82 5.28 6.26
N LYS A 126 -14.57 4.74 7.47
CA LYS A 126 -14.78 5.47 8.72
C LYS A 126 -13.88 6.69 8.82
N LEU A 127 -12.63 6.57 8.34
CA LEU A 127 -11.71 7.69 8.31
C LEU A 127 -12.19 8.80 7.39
N LYS A 128 -12.64 8.44 6.18
CA LYS A 128 -13.15 9.41 5.19
C LYS A 128 -14.28 10.28 5.76
N GLN A 129 -15.16 9.73 6.61
CA GLN A 129 -16.25 10.48 7.24
C GLN A 129 -15.76 11.59 8.19
N LYS A 130 -14.54 11.47 8.72
CA LYS A 130 -13.92 12.47 9.60
C LYS A 130 -13.11 13.52 8.83
N VAL A 131 -12.81 13.27 7.56
CA VAL A 131 -11.94 14.12 6.74
C VAL A 131 -12.81 15.05 5.91
N SER A 132 -12.85 16.33 6.26
CA SER A 132 -13.61 17.33 5.48
C SER A 132 -12.81 17.86 4.29
N ILE A 133 -11.59 18.35 4.53
CA ILE A 133 -10.68 18.84 3.49
C ILE A 133 -9.37 18.08 3.65
N GLU A 134 -8.99 17.34 2.61
CA GLU A 134 -7.70 16.64 2.59
C GLU A 134 -6.55 17.63 2.38
N GLN A 135 -5.57 17.57 3.28
CA GLN A 135 -4.29 18.23 3.18
C GLN A 135 -3.21 17.22 2.80
N HIS A 136 -2.38 17.62 1.83
CA HIS A 136 -1.24 16.83 1.39
C HIS A 136 -0.26 16.58 2.55
N ALA A 137 0.37 15.40 2.55
CA ALA A 137 1.41 15.03 3.50
C ALA A 137 2.46 14.12 2.84
N THR A 138 3.68 14.12 3.39
CA THR A 138 4.81 13.35 2.88
C THR A 138 4.86 11.91 3.40
N SER A 139 4.06 11.58 4.42
CA SER A 139 3.98 10.26 5.04
C SER A 139 2.59 9.95 5.57
N GLN A 140 2.28 8.66 5.73
CA GLN A 140 0.99 8.20 6.25
C GLN A 140 0.72 8.77 7.66
N GLU A 141 1.73 8.80 8.54
CA GLU A 141 1.59 9.38 9.89
C GLU A 141 1.30 10.88 9.84
N ALA A 142 2.03 11.63 9.01
CA ALA A 142 1.79 13.06 8.84
C ALA A 142 0.40 13.33 8.26
N TRP A 143 -0.05 12.51 7.30
CA TRP A 143 -1.41 12.58 6.75
C TRP A 143 -2.44 12.35 7.86
N MET A 144 -2.27 11.28 8.65
CA MET A 144 -3.18 10.95 9.75
C MET A 144 -3.23 12.06 10.81
N ARG A 145 -2.10 12.66 11.17
CA ARG A 145 -2.08 13.76 12.14
C ARG A 145 -2.84 15.00 11.66
N THR A 146 -2.73 15.34 10.38
CA THR A 146 -3.31 16.56 9.82
C THR A 146 -4.77 16.40 9.40
N ASN A 147 -5.14 15.21 8.92
CA ASN A 147 -6.45 14.97 8.30
C ASN A 147 -7.40 14.13 9.17
N ALA A 148 -6.87 13.32 10.08
CA ALA A 148 -7.65 12.44 10.96
C ALA A 148 -7.78 13.01 12.38
N VAL A 149 -7.92 14.33 12.50
CA VAL A 149 -8.09 15.00 13.79
C VAL A 149 -9.45 14.60 14.36
N ASN A 150 -9.46 14.14 15.61
CA ASN A 150 -10.70 14.03 16.39
C ASN A 150 -11.14 15.42 16.83
#